data_AF-A0A7X5FT76-F1
#
_entry.id   AF-A0A7X5FT76-F1
#
_cell.length_a   1.000
_cell.length_b   1.000
_cell.length_c   1.000
_cell.angle_alpha   90.00
_cell.angle_beta   90.00
_cell.angle_gamma   90.00
#
_symmetry.space_group_name_H-M   'P 1'
#
loop_
_entity.id
_entity.type
_entity.pdbx_description
1 polymer ?
#
loop_
_entity_poly.entity_id
_entity_poly.type
_entity_poly.pdbx_seq_one_letter_code
_entity_poly.pdbx_strand_id
1 'polypeptide(L)'
;MEKTTENTTQQPQVSFVSTESSFDENRRKNFFTYGFIASFVWMCFHFTLVFFFGLELGSVLLVGLFLGLGNFVAFLVDSPVGVLQKYILPKKLFVLSASFMLVVSLIFVYFIVGSSSGASSDTSLIAKFFSSSINILLLLVSVCLYGIIKELTDVTALSYILNNADPSEYADLLSRNNIFSGMGALTGLVLSGVILSFNIIIAVLILVFFIALFITFTVIYFDNSKATINFNINDIKKLKIISPKETIESVKQYTISQVQKTDFLEAAKGMKLIFLKPMQMKLKIDWKEVITTTKEDIRSFFEVLGKAPFNKKLMAMSTIIILFGFWDTFVVTFLVDFLNKIIADDSQNILVRTKLFTGYVFIAVLAIPAFGAQIPLIGLSKKIGTFSVIFAGVIISGISMFLFGIFNGFFIILMLGLANSIGYAAAMPLAQGEFSDSYNQVYAEKRKLTEIDSNASSAPLKMILNLANVIGLIIGGLLIAIVGFNGTFFVLGAILIGLFSVSMINKKEWGL
;
A
#
# COMPACT_ATOMS: atom_id res chain seq x y z
N MET A 1 -4.48 -32.91 52.22
CA MET A 1 -5.32 -32.27 51.19
C MET A 1 -4.40 -31.49 50.28
N GLU A 2 -4.04 -32.12 49.16
CA GLU A 2 -3.10 -31.63 48.16
C GLU A 2 -3.61 -30.34 47.50
N LYS A 3 -2.72 -29.35 47.40
CA LYS A 3 -2.89 -28.19 46.53
C LYS A 3 -2.66 -28.67 45.10
N THR A 4 -3.74 -28.72 44.32
CA THR A 4 -3.71 -28.87 42.87
C THR A 4 -2.99 -27.65 42.27
N THR A 5 -1.79 -27.86 41.76
CA THR A 5 -1.05 -26.92 40.93
C THR A 5 -1.75 -26.82 39.58
N GLU A 6 -2.38 -25.68 39.31
CA GLU A 6 -2.82 -25.30 37.97
C GLU A 6 -1.59 -25.19 37.07
N ASN A 7 -1.43 -26.15 36.16
CA ASN A 7 -0.52 -26.06 35.04
C ASN A 7 -1.07 -25.01 34.05
N THR A 8 -0.73 -23.74 34.28
CA THR A 8 -0.80 -22.72 33.24
C THR A 8 0.07 -23.16 32.07
N THR A 9 -0.59 -23.55 30.98
CA THR A 9 0.05 -23.83 29.69
C THR A 9 0.64 -22.51 29.19
N GLN A 10 1.92 -22.26 29.48
CA GLN A 10 2.64 -21.11 28.94
C GLN A 10 2.62 -21.19 27.41
N GLN A 11 1.98 -20.21 26.77
CA GLN A 11 2.10 -20.03 25.33
C GLN A 11 3.56 -19.76 24.94
N PRO A 12 4.01 -20.26 23.78
CA PRO A 12 5.43 -20.24 23.41
C PRO A 12 5.95 -18.81 23.18
N GLN A 13 7.00 -18.43 23.91
CA GLN A 13 7.69 -17.14 23.79
C GLN A 13 8.49 -17.07 22.47
N VAL A 14 8.22 -16.06 21.64
CA VAL A 14 8.97 -15.75 20.42
C VAL A 14 10.13 -14.84 20.77
N SER A 15 11.37 -15.23 20.48
CA SER A 15 12.56 -14.40 20.76
C SER A 15 13.17 -13.88 19.46
N PHE A 16 13.30 -12.56 19.30
CA PHE A 16 13.89 -11.96 18.08
C PHE A 16 15.40 -11.84 18.24
N VAL A 17 16.17 -11.79 17.16
CA VAL A 17 17.62 -11.54 17.22
C VAL A 17 17.99 -10.57 16.09
N SER A 18 18.56 -9.42 16.42
CA SER A 18 19.08 -8.47 15.42
C SER A 18 20.53 -8.09 15.70
N THR A 19 21.26 -7.85 14.61
CA THR A 19 22.56 -7.16 14.63
C THR A 19 22.31 -5.66 14.73
N GLU A 20 23.01 -4.97 15.62
CA GLU A 20 22.92 -3.51 15.75
C GLU A 20 23.32 -2.85 14.42
N SER A 21 22.33 -2.46 13.61
CA SER A 21 22.58 -1.61 12.45
C SER A 21 22.61 -0.18 12.94
N SER A 22 23.77 0.48 12.84
CA SER A 22 23.86 1.92 12.98
C SER A 22 23.20 2.55 11.74
N PHE A 23 21.88 2.51 11.67
CA PHE A 23 21.11 3.22 10.67
C PHE A 23 21.24 4.71 10.96
N ASP A 24 22.29 5.33 10.42
CA ASP A 24 22.65 6.73 10.62
C ASP A 24 21.41 7.62 10.47
N GLU A 25 21.24 8.55 11.40
CA GLU A 25 20.16 9.53 11.43
C GLU A 25 20.04 10.29 10.10
N ASN A 26 21.17 10.56 9.44
CA ASN A 26 21.19 11.20 8.12
C ASN A 26 20.60 10.30 7.03
N ARG A 27 20.87 8.99 7.07
CA ARG A 27 20.32 8.01 6.12
C ARG A 27 18.81 7.86 6.30
N ARG A 28 18.33 7.87 7.56
CA ARG A 28 16.90 7.90 7.92
C ARG A 28 16.22 9.16 7.36
N LYS A 29 16.80 10.34 7.61
CA LYS A 29 16.27 11.62 7.10
C LYS A 29 16.18 11.62 5.57
N ASN A 30 17.24 11.19 4.89
CA ASN A 30 17.25 11.11 3.42
C ASN A 30 16.21 10.12 2.88
N PHE A 31 15.98 9.00 3.57
CA PHE A 31 14.94 8.04 3.20
C PHE A 31 13.53 8.61 3.37
N PHE A 32 13.23 9.32 4.47
CA PHE A 32 11.93 9.95 4.64
C PHE A 32 11.70 11.11 3.66
N THR A 33 12.73 11.91 3.38
CA THR A 33 12.67 12.93 2.31
C THR A 33 12.43 12.29 0.95
N TYR A 34 13.08 11.16 0.66
CA TYR A 34 12.80 10.37 -0.54
C TYR A 34 11.34 9.91 -0.55
N GLY A 35 10.81 9.35 0.54
CA GLY A 35 9.42 8.90 0.64
C GLY A 35 8.42 10.02 0.33
N PHE A 36 8.67 11.24 0.84
CA PHE A 36 7.87 12.41 0.51
C PHE A 36 7.92 12.76 -0.98
N ILE A 37 9.12 12.91 -1.56
CA ILE A 37 9.28 13.32 -2.96
C ILE A 37 8.76 12.24 -3.92
N ALA A 38 9.06 10.97 -3.65
CA ALA A 38 8.61 9.84 -4.46
C ALA A 38 7.08 9.77 -4.51
N SER A 39 6.40 9.88 -3.36
CA SER A 39 4.93 9.90 -3.31
C SER A 39 4.35 11.15 -3.96
N PHE A 40 4.99 12.31 -3.83
CA PHE A 40 4.58 13.53 -4.53
C PHE A 40 4.62 13.36 -6.06
N VAL A 41 5.73 12.87 -6.61
CA VAL A 41 5.88 12.67 -8.06
C VAL A 41 4.94 11.57 -8.55
N TRP A 42 4.80 10.49 -7.77
CA TRP A 42 3.86 9.41 -8.09
C TRP A 42 2.43 9.91 -8.21
N MET A 43 1.96 10.76 -7.29
CA MET A 43 0.59 11.28 -7.36
C MET A 43 0.40 12.19 -8.56
N CYS A 44 1.36 13.06 -8.87
CA CYS A 44 1.34 13.86 -10.11
C CYS A 44 1.28 12.98 -11.37
N PHE A 45 2.07 11.92 -11.40
CA PHE A 45 2.09 10.94 -12.49
C PHE A 45 0.77 10.18 -12.61
N HIS A 46 0.28 9.62 -11.50
CA HIS A 46 -0.95 8.83 -11.44
C HIS A 46 -2.18 9.65 -11.85
N PHE A 47 -2.34 10.88 -11.36
CA PHE A 47 -3.50 11.68 -11.75
C PHE A 47 -3.42 12.20 -13.17
N THR A 48 -2.22 12.47 -13.69
CA THR A 48 -2.06 12.78 -15.12
C THR A 48 -2.46 11.60 -15.99
N LEU A 49 -2.14 10.37 -15.55
CA LEU A 49 -2.57 9.12 -16.17
C LEU A 49 -4.09 8.94 -16.14
N VAL A 50 -4.71 9.06 -14.95
CA VAL A 50 -6.16 8.96 -14.77
C VAL A 50 -6.87 9.99 -15.63
N PHE A 51 -6.39 11.25 -15.62
CA PHE A 51 -6.95 12.33 -16.42
C PHE A 51 -6.78 12.08 -17.92
N PHE A 52 -5.60 11.65 -18.37
CA PHE A 52 -5.36 11.29 -19.76
C PHE A 52 -6.30 10.18 -20.21
N PHE A 53 -6.40 9.09 -19.46
CA PHE A 53 -7.33 8.02 -19.79
C PHE A 53 -8.80 8.46 -19.70
N GLY A 54 -9.16 9.31 -18.73
CA GLY A 54 -10.51 9.83 -18.56
C GLY A 54 -10.95 10.74 -19.71
N LEU A 55 -10.11 11.71 -20.08
CA LEU A 55 -10.37 12.62 -21.20
C LEU A 55 -10.31 11.93 -22.56
N GLU A 56 -9.33 11.06 -22.79
CA GLU A 56 -9.07 10.50 -24.12
C GLU A 56 -9.93 9.26 -24.41
N LEU A 57 -10.27 8.45 -23.38
CA LEU A 57 -11.11 7.25 -23.57
C LEU A 57 -12.60 7.53 -23.36
N GLY A 58 -12.97 8.63 -22.69
CA GLY A 58 -14.37 9.02 -22.46
C GLY A 58 -15.21 8.00 -21.69
N SER A 59 -14.59 7.01 -21.06
CA SER A 59 -15.26 5.89 -20.39
C SER A 59 -14.56 5.52 -19.09
N VAL A 60 -15.29 5.71 -17.98
CA VAL A 60 -14.88 5.33 -16.62
C VAL A 60 -14.51 3.85 -16.54
N LEU A 61 -15.23 2.98 -17.28
CA LEU A 61 -14.95 1.55 -17.34
C LEU A 61 -13.58 1.26 -17.98
N LEU A 62 -13.23 1.95 -19.07
CA LEU A 62 -11.94 1.75 -19.73
C LEU A 62 -10.78 2.23 -18.85
N VAL A 63 -10.93 3.37 -18.17
CA VAL A 63 -9.97 3.85 -17.16
C VAL A 63 -9.74 2.77 -16.09
N GLY A 64 -10.83 2.19 -15.56
CA GLY A 64 -10.79 1.09 -14.61
C GLY A 64 -10.09 -0.16 -15.15
N LEU A 65 -10.38 -0.57 -16.38
CA LEU A 65 -9.73 -1.73 -17.00
C LEU A 65 -8.23 -1.53 -17.18
N PHE A 66 -7.80 -0.38 -17.70
CA PHE A 66 -6.37 -0.11 -17.94
C PHE A 66 -5.56 -0.04 -16.65
N LEU A 67 -6.04 0.70 -15.66
CA LEU A 67 -5.37 0.78 -14.37
C LEU A 67 -5.46 -0.56 -13.62
N GLY A 68 -6.56 -1.31 -13.80
CA GLY A 68 -6.75 -2.65 -13.24
C GLY A 68 -5.73 -3.64 -13.80
N LEU A 69 -5.52 -3.64 -15.11
CA LEU A 69 -4.46 -4.43 -15.77
C LEU A 69 -3.07 -4.04 -15.25
N GLY A 70 -2.81 -2.75 -15.07
CA GLY A 70 -1.55 -2.28 -14.48
C GLY A 70 -1.33 -2.81 -13.06
N ASN A 71 -2.35 -2.79 -12.21
CA ASN A 71 -2.27 -3.39 -10.86
C ASN A 71 -2.19 -4.93 -10.89
N PHE A 72 -2.72 -5.58 -11.92
CA PHE A 72 -2.54 -7.02 -12.10
C PHE A 72 -1.07 -7.35 -12.47
N VAL A 73 -0.44 -6.53 -13.30
CA VAL A 73 1.01 -6.64 -13.54
C VAL A 73 1.79 -6.40 -12.25
N ALA A 74 1.39 -5.41 -11.45
CA ALA A 74 1.98 -5.14 -10.14
C ALA A 74 1.88 -6.38 -9.21
N PHE A 75 0.71 -7.02 -9.15
CA PHE A 75 0.51 -8.29 -8.43
C PHE A 75 1.48 -9.39 -8.86
N LEU A 76 1.78 -9.52 -10.16
CA LEU A 76 2.69 -10.55 -10.68
C LEU A 76 4.16 -10.24 -10.44
N VAL A 77 4.51 -8.96 -10.33
CA VAL A 77 5.91 -8.47 -10.29
C VAL A 77 6.40 -8.20 -8.86
N ASP A 78 5.50 -8.10 -7.88
CA ASP A 78 5.80 -7.90 -6.45
C ASP A 78 6.89 -8.86 -5.90
N SER A 79 6.64 -10.16 -5.93
CA SER A 79 7.61 -11.16 -5.45
C SER A 79 8.93 -11.16 -6.25
N PRO A 80 8.93 -11.15 -7.60
CA PRO A 80 10.16 -11.00 -8.39
C PRO A 80 11.00 -9.78 -8.00
N VAL A 81 10.37 -8.62 -7.79
CA VAL A 81 11.07 -7.39 -7.37
C VAL A 81 11.65 -7.55 -5.97
N GLY A 82 10.92 -8.16 -5.04
CA GLY A 82 11.42 -8.50 -3.70
C GLY A 82 12.68 -9.37 -3.76
N VAL A 83 12.73 -10.36 -4.65
CA VAL A 83 13.93 -11.20 -4.82
C VAL A 83 15.06 -10.45 -5.53
N LEU A 84 14.75 -9.58 -6.50
CA LEU A 84 15.75 -8.79 -7.23
C LEU A 84 16.57 -7.86 -6.31
N GLN A 85 16.00 -7.42 -5.18
CA GLN A 85 16.70 -6.61 -4.18
C GLN A 85 17.86 -7.33 -3.49
N LYS A 86 17.93 -8.67 -3.57
CA LYS A 86 19.11 -9.45 -3.13
C LYS A 86 20.34 -9.20 -4.00
N TYR A 87 20.13 -8.72 -5.21
CA TYR A 87 21.17 -8.55 -6.23
C TYR A 87 21.37 -7.10 -6.66
N ILE A 88 20.32 -6.27 -6.57
CA ILE A 88 20.32 -4.89 -7.07
C ILE A 88 20.17 -3.92 -5.89
N LEU A 89 21.07 -2.95 -5.82
CA LEU A 89 21.01 -1.88 -4.82
C LEU A 89 19.68 -1.12 -4.91
N PRO A 90 19.02 -0.82 -3.78
CA PRO A 90 17.75 -0.09 -3.73
C PRO A 90 17.75 1.20 -4.55
N LYS A 91 18.85 1.98 -4.48
CA LYS A 91 19.04 3.20 -5.28
C LYS A 91 18.85 2.97 -6.80
N LYS A 92 19.38 1.86 -7.34
CA LYS A 92 19.26 1.56 -8.77
C LYS A 92 17.83 1.20 -9.15
N LEU A 93 17.10 0.49 -8.27
CA LEU A 93 15.69 0.16 -8.49
C LEU A 93 14.81 1.40 -8.47
N PHE A 94 15.08 2.36 -7.56
CA PHE A 94 14.36 3.65 -7.55
C PHE A 94 14.61 4.48 -8.80
N VAL A 95 15.85 4.55 -9.28
CA VAL A 95 16.17 5.24 -10.55
C VAL A 95 15.51 4.54 -11.74
N LEU A 96 15.51 3.20 -11.75
CA LEU A 96 14.84 2.43 -12.81
C LEU A 96 13.33 2.69 -12.85
N SER A 97 12.68 2.70 -11.67
CA SER A 97 11.27 3.05 -11.53
C SER A 97 10.95 4.43 -12.11
N ALA A 98 11.69 5.47 -11.69
CA ALA A 98 11.51 6.82 -12.21
C ALA A 98 11.81 6.94 -13.72
N SER A 99 12.77 6.16 -14.22
CA SER A 99 13.08 6.11 -15.66
C SER A 99 11.91 5.51 -16.45
N PHE A 100 11.25 4.47 -15.93
CA PHE A 100 10.04 3.93 -16.53
C PHE A 100 8.87 4.92 -16.49
N MET A 101 8.71 5.72 -15.43
CA MET A 101 7.71 6.81 -15.41
C MET A 101 7.94 7.80 -16.56
N LEU A 102 9.20 8.13 -16.86
CA LEU A 102 9.55 9.02 -17.96
C LEU A 102 9.17 8.40 -19.31
N VAL A 103 9.49 7.12 -19.53
CA VAL A 103 9.09 6.39 -20.75
C VAL A 103 7.57 6.42 -20.94
N VAL A 104 6.80 6.12 -19.90
CA VAL A 104 5.33 6.17 -19.96
C VAL A 104 4.83 7.59 -20.30
N SER A 105 5.43 8.61 -19.69
CA SER A 105 5.08 10.01 -19.96
C SER A 105 5.37 10.40 -21.41
N LEU A 106 6.49 9.96 -21.99
CA LEU A 106 6.81 10.18 -23.41
C LEU A 106 5.85 9.47 -24.35
N ILE A 107 5.39 8.27 -24.00
CA ILE A 107 4.36 7.56 -24.77
C ILE A 107 3.07 8.40 -24.81
N PHE A 108 2.69 9.07 -23.72
CA PHE A 108 1.52 9.96 -23.74
C PHE A 108 1.74 11.22 -24.57
N VAL A 109 2.93 11.82 -24.52
CA VAL A 109 3.26 12.93 -25.44
C VAL A 109 3.07 12.50 -26.89
N TYR A 110 3.51 11.29 -27.26
CA TYR A 110 3.30 10.73 -28.60
C TYR A 110 1.81 10.67 -28.97
N PHE A 111 0.95 10.18 -28.08
CA PHE A 111 -0.49 10.12 -28.32
C PHE A 111 -1.14 11.51 -28.44
N ILE A 112 -0.75 12.47 -27.59
CA ILE A 112 -1.28 13.84 -27.60
C ILE A 112 -0.85 14.60 -28.86
N VAL A 113 0.42 14.52 -29.25
CA VAL A 113 0.93 15.20 -30.44
C VAL A 113 0.37 14.53 -31.71
N GLY A 114 0.30 13.20 -31.73
CA GLY A 114 -0.30 12.44 -32.83
C GLY A 114 -1.79 12.71 -33.01
N SER A 115 -2.54 12.99 -31.92
CA SER A 115 -3.96 13.35 -32.01
C SER A 115 -4.18 14.76 -32.58
N SER A 116 -3.23 15.68 -32.37
CA SER A 116 -3.27 17.08 -32.82
C SER A 116 -2.91 17.32 -34.30
N SER A 117 -2.27 16.34 -34.98
CA SER A 117 -1.57 16.58 -36.26
C SER A 117 -2.27 16.02 -37.52
N GLY A 118 -3.48 15.46 -37.43
CA GLY A 118 -4.26 15.15 -38.64
C GLY A 118 -5.34 14.09 -38.45
N ALA A 119 -6.55 14.52 -38.10
CA ALA A 119 -7.81 13.87 -38.46
C ALA A 119 -8.97 14.79 -38.06
N SER A 120 -9.97 14.86 -38.93
CA SER A 120 -11.29 15.46 -38.69
C SER A 120 -11.87 15.11 -37.31
N SER A 121 -12.61 16.07 -36.76
CA SER A 121 -13.10 16.18 -35.38
C SER A 121 -14.04 15.07 -34.87
N ASP A 122 -14.29 13.99 -35.61
CA ASP A 122 -15.38 13.04 -35.29
C ASP A 122 -14.97 11.56 -35.18
N THR A 123 -13.70 11.19 -35.32
CA THR A 123 -13.27 9.81 -35.01
C THR A 123 -12.94 9.68 -33.53
N SER A 124 -13.79 8.98 -32.78
CA SER A 124 -13.54 8.65 -31.37
C SER A 124 -12.10 8.14 -31.20
N LEU A 125 -11.36 8.64 -30.21
CA LEU A 125 -9.96 8.29 -29.98
C LEU A 125 -9.75 6.79 -29.71
N ILE A 126 -10.79 6.08 -29.25
CA ILE A 126 -10.84 4.62 -29.22
C ILE A 126 -10.50 4.04 -30.61
N ALA A 127 -11.08 4.58 -31.68
CA ALA A 127 -10.77 4.18 -33.05
C ALA A 127 -9.32 4.49 -33.43
N LYS A 128 -8.68 5.54 -32.87
CA LYS A 128 -7.25 5.84 -33.06
C LYS A 128 -6.33 4.92 -32.24
N PHE A 129 -6.75 4.46 -31.06
CA PHE A 129 -6.02 3.45 -30.31
C PHE A 129 -5.99 2.11 -31.06
N PHE A 130 -7.13 1.72 -31.65
CA PHE A 130 -7.25 0.48 -32.41
C PHE A 130 -6.90 0.63 -33.90
N SER A 131 -6.53 1.82 -34.39
CA SER A 131 -6.21 2.04 -35.81
C SER A 131 -4.84 1.50 -36.20
N SER A 132 -3.93 1.28 -35.25
CA SER A 132 -2.56 0.84 -35.50
C SER A 132 -2.10 -0.14 -34.44
N SER A 133 -1.49 -1.25 -34.88
CA SER A 133 -0.84 -2.22 -34.00
C SER A 133 0.24 -1.60 -33.11
N ILE A 134 0.89 -0.52 -33.58
CA ILE A 134 1.89 0.21 -32.80
C ILE A 134 1.24 0.93 -31.61
N ASN A 135 0.07 1.54 -31.81
CA ASN A 135 -0.65 2.24 -30.75
C ASN A 135 -1.12 1.27 -29.67
N ILE A 136 -1.64 0.11 -30.07
CA ILE A 136 -2.02 -0.97 -29.15
C ILE A 136 -0.79 -1.44 -28.36
N LEU A 137 0.34 -1.66 -29.03
CA LEU A 137 1.58 -2.10 -28.37
C LEU A 137 2.07 -1.07 -27.36
N LEU A 138 2.14 0.22 -27.73
CA LEU A 138 2.58 1.30 -26.83
C LEU A 138 1.67 1.44 -25.61
N LEU A 139 0.35 1.27 -25.79
CA LEU A 139 -0.62 1.30 -24.71
C LEU A 139 -0.41 0.12 -23.73
N LEU A 140 -0.23 -1.10 -24.26
CA LEU A 140 0.07 -2.27 -23.44
C LEU A 140 1.40 -2.10 -22.68
N VAL A 141 2.43 -1.55 -23.33
CA VAL A 141 3.70 -1.23 -22.69
C VAL A 141 3.49 -0.22 -21.55
N SER A 142 2.72 0.86 -21.76
CA SER A 142 2.44 1.84 -20.70
C SER A 142 1.74 1.22 -19.49
N VAL A 143 0.77 0.33 -19.72
CA VAL A 143 0.03 -0.37 -18.65
C VAL A 143 0.95 -1.30 -17.87
N CYS A 144 1.78 -2.08 -18.57
CA CYS A 144 2.74 -2.97 -17.93
C CYS A 144 3.77 -2.19 -17.12
N LEU A 145 4.32 -1.10 -17.69
CA LEU A 145 5.27 -0.24 -17.00
C LEU A 145 4.64 0.42 -15.77
N TYR A 146 3.38 0.88 -15.86
CA TYR A 146 2.67 1.43 -14.70
C TYR A 146 2.66 0.48 -13.49
N GLY A 147 2.37 -0.80 -13.73
CA GLY A 147 2.42 -1.83 -12.68
C GLY A 147 3.83 -2.06 -12.13
N ILE A 148 4.82 -2.17 -13.02
CA ILE A 148 6.22 -2.41 -12.65
C ILE A 148 6.80 -1.23 -11.85
N ILE A 149 6.50 0.01 -12.27
CA ILE A 149 6.94 1.25 -11.59
C ILE A 149 6.52 1.23 -10.12
N LYS A 150 5.24 0.91 -9.87
CA LYS A 150 4.67 0.89 -8.52
C LYS A 150 5.43 -0.09 -7.61
N GLU A 151 5.64 -1.32 -8.06
CA GLU A 151 6.32 -2.34 -7.25
C GLU A 151 7.82 -2.06 -7.08
N LEU A 152 8.50 -1.56 -8.12
CA LEU A 152 9.91 -1.15 -8.00
C LEU A 152 10.11 -0.08 -6.93
N THR A 153 9.11 0.79 -6.70
CA THR A 153 9.17 1.81 -5.64
C THR A 153 8.73 1.24 -4.29
N ASP A 154 7.53 0.66 -4.21
CA ASP A 154 6.91 0.27 -2.94
C ASP A 154 7.62 -0.88 -2.26
N VAL A 155 7.92 -1.96 -3.00
CA VAL A 155 8.61 -3.14 -2.45
C VAL A 155 10.03 -2.77 -2.06
N THR A 156 10.68 -1.92 -2.85
CA THR A 156 12.05 -1.46 -2.55
C THR A 156 12.09 -0.56 -1.33
N ALA A 157 11.13 0.34 -1.15
CA ALA A 157 11.03 1.16 0.06
C ALA A 157 10.77 0.31 1.31
N LEU A 158 9.84 -0.66 1.22
CA LEU A 158 9.54 -1.57 2.32
C LEU A 158 10.76 -2.38 2.73
N SER A 159 11.39 -3.07 1.79
CA SER A 159 12.58 -3.87 2.07
C SER A 159 13.77 -3.03 2.50
N TYR A 160 13.89 -1.78 2.04
CA TYR A 160 14.93 -0.88 2.52
C TYR A 160 14.81 -0.61 4.02
N ILE A 161 13.59 -0.36 4.52
CA ILE A 161 13.32 -0.19 5.95
C ILE A 161 13.65 -1.50 6.68
N LEU A 162 13.12 -2.62 6.20
CA LEU A 162 13.27 -3.91 6.86
C LEU A 162 14.74 -4.39 6.93
N ASN A 163 15.54 -4.11 5.89
CA ASN A 163 16.94 -4.52 5.83
C ASN A 163 17.89 -3.64 6.64
N ASN A 164 17.49 -2.42 6.97
CA ASN A 164 18.38 -1.47 7.62
C ASN A 164 17.91 -1.03 9.02
N ALA A 165 16.76 -1.48 9.51
CA ALA A 165 16.26 -1.17 10.84
C ALA A 165 16.12 -2.40 11.76
N ASP A 166 16.13 -2.14 13.06
CA ASP A 166 15.84 -3.15 14.08
C ASP A 166 14.34 -3.54 14.05
N PRO A 167 13.98 -4.82 14.28
CA PRO A 167 12.58 -5.26 14.29
C PRO A 167 11.69 -4.51 15.31
N SER A 168 12.27 -4.08 16.43
CA SER A 168 11.56 -3.26 17.43
C SER A 168 11.16 -1.87 16.91
N GLU A 169 11.82 -1.38 15.86
CA GLU A 169 11.59 -0.07 15.26
C GLU A 169 10.71 -0.12 14.00
N TYR A 170 10.33 -1.31 13.52
CA TYR A 170 9.57 -1.44 12.26
C TYR A 170 8.25 -0.69 12.27
N ALA A 171 7.44 -0.87 13.32
CA ALA A 171 6.14 -0.22 13.40
C ALA A 171 6.29 1.32 13.39
N ASP A 172 7.27 1.86 14.10
CA ASP A 172 7.53 3.31 14.14
C ASP A 172 8.06 3.82 12.79
N LEU A 173 9.04 3.14 12.20
CA LEU A 173 9.63 3.57 10.93
C LEU A 173 8.68 3.42 9.74
N LEU A 174 7.88 2.35 9.70
CA LEU A 174 6.82 2.18 8.70
C LEU A 174 5.73 3.23 8.87
N SER A 175 5.31 3.51 10.10
CA SER A 175 4.33 4.56 10.38
C SER A 175 4.85 5.94 9.97
N ARG A 176 6.10 6.27 10.28
CA ARG A 176 6.73 7.53 9.87
C ARG A 176 6.83 7.62 8.35
N ASN A 177 7.28 6.56 7.68
CA ASN A 177 7.33 6.51 6.23
C ASN A 177 5.94 6.76 5.62
N ASN A 178 4.89 6.12 6.15
CA ASN A 178 3.51 6.34 5.70
C ASN A 178 3.06 7.80 5.89
N ILE A 179 3.48 8.49 6.97
CA ILE A 179 3.18 9.91 7.17
C ILE A 179 3.90 10.78 6.13
N PHE A 180 5.21 10.59 5.93
CA PHE A 180 5.98 11.36 4.95
C PHE A 180 5.48 11.12 3.52
N SER A 181 5.27 9.87 3.15
CA SER A 181 4.65 9.49 1.87
C SER A 181 3.23 10.03 1.74
N GLY A 182 2.42 9.99 2.80
CA GLY A 182 1.08 10.56 2.82
C GLY A 182 1.09 12.09 2.62
N MET A 183 1.98 12.82 3.28
CA MET A 183 2.17 14.26 3.07
C MET A 183 2.63 14.59 1.64
N GLY A 184 3.56 13.79 1.10
CA GLY A 184 3.98 13.89 -0.29
C GLY A 184 2.82 13.69 -1.25
N ALA A 185 2.02 12.64 -1.02
CA ALA A 185 0.85 12.32 -1.82
C ALA A 185 -0.20 13.43 -1.76
N LEU A 186 -0.52 13.98 -0.58
CA LEU A 186 -1.44 15.11 -0.41
C LEU A 186 -0.97 16.35 -1.19
N THR A 187 0.32 16.67 -1.09
CA THR A 187 0.91 17.80 -1.80
C THR A 187 0.86 17.60 -3.32
N GLY A 188 1.19 16.39 -3.78
CA GLY A 188 1.13 16.02 -5.20
C GLY A 188 -0.30 16.05 -5.73
N LEU A 189 -1.27 15.67 -4.92
CA LEU A 189 -2.69 15.68 -5.28
C LEU A 189 -3.22 17.11 -5.47
N VAL A 190 -2.92 18.02 -4.53
CA VAL A 190 -3.27 19.45 -4.67
C VAL A 190 -2.61 20.04 -5.91
N LEU A 191 -1.33 19.75 -6.11
CA LEU A 191 -0.59 20.28 -7.26
C LEU A 191 -1.09 19.68 -8.59
N SER A 192 -1.51 18.41 -8.61
CA SER A 192 -2.11 17.79 -9.79
C SER A 192 -3.33 18.57 -10.27
N GLY A 193 -4.20 19.02 -9.35
CA GLY A 193 -5.34 19.87 -9.71
C GLY A 193 -4.93 21.18 -10.39
N VAL A 194 -3.79 21.76 -10.00
CA VAL A 194 -3.23 22.96 -10.65
C VAL A 194 -2.62 22.61 -12.01
N ILE A 195 -1.81 21.56 -12.10
CA ILE A 195 -1.14 21.12 -13.34
C ILE A 195 -2.16 20.78 -14.42
N LEU A 196 -3.22 20.06 -14.06
CA LEU A 196 -4.26 19.62 -14.99
C LEU A 196 -5.21 20.75 -15.41
N SER A 197 -5.12 21.94 -14.80
CA SER A 197 -5.81 23.14 -15.28
C SER A 197 -5.13 23.78 -16.49
N PHE A 198 -3.86 23.43 -16.77
CA PHE A 198 -3.15 23.87 -17.97
C PHE A 198 -3.55 23.03 -19.20
N ASN A 199 -3.10 23.46 -20.37
CA ASN A 199 -3.19 22.63 -21.58
C ASN A 199 -2.51 21.27 -21.34
N ILE A 200 -3.10 20.19 -21.86
CA ILE A 200 -2.63 18.81 -21.67
C ILE A 200 -1.15 18.61 -22.05
N ILE A 201 -0.65 19.30 -23.08
CA ILE A 201 0.77 19.25 -23.46
C ILE A 201 1.64 19.86 -22.36
N ILE A 202 1.26 21.02 -21.84
CA ILE A 202 1.98 21.72 -20.77
C ILE A 202 1.96 20.86 -19.50
N ALA A 203 0.82 20.26 -19.16
CA ALA A 203 0.68 19.39 -18.01
C ALA A 203 1.67 18.21 -18.06
N VAL A 204 1.77 17.52 -19.21
CA VAL A 204 2.71 16.41 -19.38
C VAL A 204 4.17 16.88 -19.37
N LEU A 205 4.48 18.06 -19.91
CA LEU A 205 5.84 18.62 -19.84
C LEU A 205 6.26 18.95 -18.40
N ILE A 206 5.36 19.52 -17.59
CA ILE A 206 5.60 19.75 -16.16
C ILE A 206 5.87 18.43 -15.43
N LEU A 207 5.09 17.39 -15.75
CA LEU A 207 5.29 16.05 -15.19
C LEU A 207 6.66 15.48 -15.55
N VAL A 208 7.05 15.53 -16.82
CA VAL A 208 8.38 15.09 -17.28
C VAL A 208 9.49 15.83 -16.54
N PHE A 209 9.34 17.14 -16.34
CA PHE A 209 10.28 17.95 -15.58
C PHE A 209 10.39 17.48 -14.11
N PHE A 210 9.29 17.21 -13.42
CA PHE A 210 9.31 16.68 -12.06
C PHE A 210 9.94 15.29 -11.96
N ILE A 211 9.66 14.41 -12.92
CA ILE A 211 10.28 13.08 -12.97
C ILE A 211 11.80 13.22 -13.16
N ALA A 212 12.25 14.11 -14.05
CA ALA A 212 13.68 14.36 -14.27
C ALA A 212 14.36 14.91 -12.99
N LEU A 213 13.74 15.87 -12.29
CA LEU A 213 14.24 16.36 -11.01
C LEU A 213 14.31 15.25 -9.96
N PHE A 214 13.33 14.35 -9.92
CA PHE A 214 13.30 13.22 -9.00
C PHE A 214 14.39 12.20 -9.27
N ILE A 215 14.68 11.90 -10.54
CA ILE A 215 15.82 11.06 -10.93
C ILE A 215 17.12 11.71 -10.44
N THR A 216 17.32 13.00 -10.74
CA THR A 216 18.51 13.75 -10.31
C THR A 216 18.63 13.74 -8.78
N PHE A 217 17.54 13.98 -8.06
CA PHE A 217 17.51 13.94 -6.60
C PHE A 217 17.95 12.56 -6.08
N THR A 218 17.37 11.49 -6.62
CA THR A 218 17.68 10.11 -6.20
C THR A 218 19.14 9.77 -6.49
N VAL A 219 19.69 10.18 -7.64
CA VAL A 219 21.08 9.94 -7.99
C VAL A 219 22.05 10.73 -7.09
N ILE A 220 21.75 11.98 -6.77
CA ILE A 220 22.66 12.88 -6.05
C ILE A 220 22.55 12.77 -4.53
N TYR A 221 21.36 12.49 -3.98
CA TYR A 221 21.13 12.58 -2.53
C TYR A 221 20.74 11.26 -1.88
N PHE A 222 20.13 10.32 -2.62
CA PHE A 222 19.70 9.06 -2.03
C PHE A 222 20.87 8.07 -1.85
N ASP A 223 21.11 7.72 -0.60
CA ASP A 223 22.00 6.64 -0.14
C ASP A 223 23.38 6.57 -0.83
N ASN A 224 24.08 7.71 -0.89
CA ASN A 224 25.46 7.81 -1.38
C ASN A 224 26.52 7.32 -0.39
N SER A 225 26.12 6.57 0.64
CA SER A 225 27.07 6.04 1.61
C SER A 225 28.03 5.07 0.89
N LYS A 226 29.34 5.35 0.96
CA LYS A 226 30.41 4.43 0.49
C LYS A 226 30.48 3.14 1.32
N ALA A 227 29.62 2.99 2.32
CA ALA A 227 29.50 1.82 3.14
C ALA A 227 28.70 0.75 2.38
N THR A 228 29.36 0.05 1.46
CA THR A 228 29.00 -1.36 1.24
C THR A 228 29.15 -2.03 2.60
N ILE A 229 28.03 -2.27 3.28
CA ILE A 229 28.07 -2.96 4.56
C ILE A 229 28.37 -4.42 4.25
N ASN A 230 29.67 -4.72 4.10
CA ASN A 230 30.19 -6.08 4.14
C ASN A 230 30.05 -6.55 5.58
N PHE A 231 28.84 -6.98 5.94
CA PHE A 231 28.59 -7.63 7.22
C PHE A 231 29.33 -8.97 7.24
N ASN A 232 30.44 -9.04 7.96
CA ASN A 232 31.01 -10.31 8.37
C ASN A 232 30.25 -10.77 9.63
N ILE A 233 29.77 -12.02 9.65
CA ILE A 233 29.11 -12.63 10.81
C ILE A 233 30.02 -12.59 12.06
N ASN A 234 31.34 -12.47 11.84
CA ASN A 234 32.32 -12.30 12.90
C ASN A 234 32.24 -10.93 13.62
N ASP A 235 31.67 -9.90 13.00
CA ASP A 235 31.62 -8.53 13.53
C ASP A 235 30.43 -8.28 14.46
N ILE A 236 29.53 -9.26 14.62
CA ILE A 236 28.34 -9.15 15.48
C ILE A 236 28.75 -9.22 16.96
N LYS A 237 28.82 -8.08 17.65
CA LYS A 237 29.23 -8.02 19.06
C LYS A 237 28.09 -8.21 20.07
N LYS A 238 26.84 -7.88 19.70
CA LYS A 238 25.65 -7.95 20.56
C LYS A 238 24.43 -8.41 19.76
N LEU A 239 23.53 -9.12 20.42
CA LEU A 239 22.30 -9.69 19.88
C LEU A 239 21.11 -9.23 20.73
N LYS A 240 20.09 -8.62 20.13
CA LYS A 240 18.88 -8.19 20.86
C LYS A 240 17.81 -9.28 20.83
N ILE A 241 17.46 -9.84 21.99
CA ILE A 241 16.31 -10.71 22.24
C ILE A 241 15.07 -9.87 22.47
N ILE A 242 14.08 -9.97 21.60
CA ILE A 242 12.77 -9.36 21.85
C ILE A 242 11.81 -10.49 22.26
N SER A 243 11.07 -10.41 23.37
CA SER A 243 10.08 -11.42 23.75
C SER A 243 8.69 -10.81 23.88
N PRO A 244 7.62 -11.38 23.29
CA PRO A 244 6.27 -10.92 23.52
C PRO A 244 5.85 -11.32 24.94
N LYS A 245 5.38 -10.34 25.71
CA LYS A 245 4.65 -10.52 26.95
C LYS A 245 3.17 -10.34 26.61
N GLU A 246 2.44 -11.45 26.61
CA GLU A 246 0.99 -11.40 26.62
C GLU A 246 0.55 -10.94 28.01
N THR A 247 -0.29 -9.90 28.06
CA THR A 247 -1.03 -9.54 29.26
C THR A 247 -2.47 -10.03 29.13
N ILE A 248 -3.17 -10.13 30.27
CA ILE A 248 -4.50 -10.74 30.45
C ILE A 248 -5.58 -10.17 29.49
N GLU A 249 -5.30 -9.06 28.80
CA GLU A 249 -6.21 -8.37 27.87
C GLU A 249 -5.75 -8.42 26.40
N SER A 250 -4.94 -9.40 25.96
CA SER A 250 -4.46 -9.52 24.57
C SER A 250 -3.62 -8.34 24.05
N VAL A 251 -3.02 -7.55 24.95
CA VAL A 251 -2.05 -6.50 24.61
C VAL A 251 -0.66 -7.14 24.50
N LYS A 252 -0.14 -7.23 23.26
CA LYS A 252 1.24 -7.66 22.99
C LYS A 252 2.21 -6.55 23.40
N GLN A 253 2.96 -6.75 24.48
CA GLN A 253 4.10 -5.91 24.84
C GLN A 253 5.40 -6.65 24.47
N TYR A 254 6.37 -5.97 23.87
CA TYR A 254 7.65 -6.59 23.49
C TYR A 254 8.74 -6.17 24.47
N THR A 255 9.40 -7.12 25.15
CA THR A 255 10.57 -6.85 26.01
C THR A 255 11.85 -7.08 25.23
N ILE A 256 12.68 -6.04 25.09
CA ILE A 256 14.01 -6.12 24.45
C ILE A 256 15.07 -6.39 25.53
N SER A 257 15.86 -7.45 25.38
CA SER A 257 17.01 -7.78 26.21
C SER A 257 18.25 -7.97 25.32
N GLN A 258 19.40 -7.47 25.74
CA GLN A 258 20.65 -7.56 24.96
C GLN A 258 21.50 -8.72 25.50
N VAL A 259 22.03 -9.54 24.60
CA VAL A 259 22.90 -10.69 24.92
C VAL A 259 24.19 -10.60 24.12
N GLN A 260 25.33 -10.92 24.76
CA GLN A 260 26.62 -10.94 24.08
C GLN A 260 26.76 -12.21 23.20
N LYS A 261 27.60 -12.16 22.16
CA LYS A 261 27.83 -13.29 21.23
C LYS A 261 28.22 -14.60 21.94
N THR A 262 28.96 -14.50 23.05
CA THR A 262 29.40 -15.64 23.88
C THR A 262 28.25 -16.35 24.58
N ASP A 263 27.21 -15.60 24.95
CA ASP A 263 26.10 -16.09 25.78
C ASP A 263 24.90 -16.50 24.92
N PHE A 264 24.99 -16.27 23.61
CA PHE A 264 23.95 -16.59 22.65
C PHE A 264 23.59 -18.08 22.63
N LEU A 265 24.60 -18.95 22.72
CA LEU A 265 24.39 -20.41 22.76
C LEU A 265 23.59 -20.85 23.98
N GLU A 266 23.63 -20.08 25.07
CA GLU A 266 22.89 -20.38 26.30
C GLU A 266 21.49 -19.74 26.27
N ALA A 267 21.37 -18.52 25.74
CA ALA A 267 20.08 -17.87 25.52
C ALA A 267 19.24 -18.58 24.43
N ALA A 268 19.87 -19.09 23.37
CA ALA A 268 19.22 -19.80 22.26
C ALA A 268 18.72 -21.20 22.64
N LYS A 269 19.25 -21.83 23.70
CA LYS A 269 18.81 -23.17 24.16
C LYS A 269 17.34 -23.19 24.63
N GLY A 270 16.78 -22.04 24.99
CA GLY A 270 15.35 -21.89 25.33
C GLY A 270 14.50 -21.31 24.21
N MET A 271 15.09 -20.96 23.05
CA MET A 271 14.39 -20.31 21.95
C MET A 271 14.00 -21.32 20.89
N LYS A 272 12.72 -21.29 20.48
CA LYS A 272 12.25 -22.12 19.36
C LYS A 272 12.58 -21.51 17.99
N LEU A 273 12.91 -20.21 17.93
CA LEU A 273 12.97 -19.35 16.73
C LEU A 273 14.19 -18.41 16.79
N ILE A 274 14.96 -18.29 15.69
CA ILE A 274 16.10 -17.37 15.56
C ILE A 274 15.99 -16.60 14.22
N PHE A 275 16.27 -15.29 14.24
CA PHE A 275 16.27 -14.41 13.06
C PHE A 275 17.70 -13.96 12.71
N LEU A 276 18.08 -13.94 11.43
CA LEU A 276 19.40 -13.46 10.96
C LEU A 276 19.25 -12.28 10.00
N LYS A 277 19.96 -11.17 10.27
CA LYS A 277 20.02 -9.94 9.48
C LYS A 277 21.45 -9.37 9.43
N PRO A 278 21.79 -8.58 8.39
CA PRO A 278 21.04 -8.34 7.16
C PRO A 278 21.29 -9.39 6.06
N MET A 279 20.50 -9.33 4.99
CA MET A 279 20.67 -10.19 3.82
C MET A 279 21.99 -9.88 3.11
N GLN A 280 22.84 -10.89 2.91
CA GLN A 280 24.06 -10.74 2.13
C GLN A 280 23.71 -10.49 0.65
N MET A 281 24.25 -9.42 0.07
CA MET A 281 24.12 -9.16 -1.36
C MET A 281 24.85 -10.24 -2.16
N LYS A 282 24.15 -10.82 -3.15
CA LYS A 282 24.75 -11.79 -4.08
C LYS A 282 25.29 -11.06 -5.31
N LEU A 283 26.48 -11.45 -5.77
CA LEU A 283 27.19 -10.78 -6.86
C LEU A 283 26.56 -10.96 -8.25
N LYS A 284 25.80 -12.05 -8.48
CA LYS A 284 25.19 -12.37 -9.78
C LYS A 284 23.73 -12.77 -9.61
N ILE A 285 22.86 -12.22 -10.46
CA ILE A 285 21.44 -12.56 -10.50
C ILE A 285 21.29 -14.02 -10.92
N ASP A 286 20.68 -14.82 -10.06
CA ASP A 286 20.23 -16.17 -10.38
C ASP A 286 18.74 -16.14 -10.74
N TRP A 287 18.44 -16.10 -12.04
CA TRP A 287 17.07 -16.11 -12.53
C TRP A 287 16.30 -17.38 -12.13
N LYS A 288 16.99 -18.50 -11.90
CA LYS A 288 16.35 -19.73 -11.42
C LYS A 288 15.88 -19.56 -9.99
N GLU A 289 16.67 -18.92 -9.13
CA GLU A 289 16.28 -18.56 -7.76
C GLU A 289 15.09 -17.59 -7.75
N VAL A 290 15.10 -16.55 -8.60
CA VAL A 290 14.00 -15.59 -8.72
C VAL A 290 12.69 -16.30 -9.08
N ILE A 291 12.71 -17.13 -10.12
CA ILE A 291 11.51 -17.86 -10.58
C ILE A 291 11.03 -18.86 -9.52
N THR A 292 11.96 -19.59 -8.89
CA THR A 292 11.61 -20.62 -7.89
C THR A 292 10.99 -19.99 -6.64
N THR A 293 11.62 -18.94 -6.10
CA THR A 293 11.11 -18.21 -4.93
C THR A 293 9.75 -17.58 -5.22
N THR A 294 9.59 -16.95 -6.39
CA THR A 294 8.31 -16.37 -6.81
C THR A 294 7.20 -17.41 -6.86
N LYS A 295 7.49 -18.58 -7.43
CA LYS A 295 6.51 -19.68 -7.51
C LYS A 295 6.15 -20.21 -6.12
N GLU A 296 7.10 -20.26 -5.21
CA GLU A 296 6.88 -20.69 -3.82
C GLU A 296 6.05 -19.69 -3.02
N ASP A 297 6.28 -18.38 -3.20
CA ASP A 297 5.49 -17.31 -2.57
C ASP A 297 4.03 -17.37 -3.02
N ILE A 298 3.80 -17.41 -4.34
CA ILE A 298 2.44 -17.52 -4.92
C ILE A 298 1.76 -18.81 -4.45
N ARG A 299 2.48 -19.93 -4.45
CA ARG A 299 1.94 -21.20 -3.98
C ARG A 299 1.56 -21.13 -2.50
N SER A 300 2.42 -20.55 -1.66
CA SER A 300 2.18 -20.40 -0.23
C SER A 300 0.99 -19.50 0.06
N PHE A 301 0.86 -18.41 -0.69
CA PHE A 301 -0.31 -17.53 -0.64
C PHE A 301 -1.62 -18.31 -0.85
N PHE A 302 -1.69 -19.10 -1.94
CA PHE A 302 -2.87 -19.92 -2.23
C PHE A 302 -3.07 -21.05 -1.21
N GLU A 303 -2.00 -21.65 -0.69
CA GLU A 303 -2.10 -22.71 0.31
C GLU A 303 -2.58 -22.20 1.67
N VAL A 304 -2.16 -21.00 2.09
CA VAL A 304 -2.53 -20.41 3.39
C VAL A 304 -3.97 -19.88 3.35
N LEU A 305 -4.32 -19.10 2.33
CA LEU A 305 -5.62 -18.43 2.22
C LEU A 305 -6.69 -19.26 1.51
N GLY A 306 -6.30 -20.04 0.50
CA GLY A 306 -7.23 -20.71 -0.42
C GLY A 306 -7.48 -22.20 -0.13
N LYS A 307 -6.74 -22.83 0.79
CA LYS A 307 -6.91 -24.26 1.11
C LYS A 307 -7.29 -24.49 2.57
N ALA A 308 -8.25 -25.40 2.76
CA ALA A 308 -8.68 -25.87 4.07
C ALA A 308 -7.51 -26.49 4.88
N PRO A 309 -7.51 -26.37 6.22
CA PRO A 309 -8.48 -25.61 7.03
C PRO A 309 -8.30 -24.09 6.87
N PHE A 310 -9.42 -23.37 6.70
CA PHE A 310 -9.42 -21.92 6.57
C PHE A 310 -9.33 -21.27 7.95
N ASN A 311 -8.44 -20.29 8.09
CA ASN A 311 -8.40 -19.46 9.29
C ASN A 311 -9.42 -18.31 9.14
N LYS A 312 -10.50 -18.35 9.93
CA LYS A 312 -11.63 -17.41 9.81
C LYS A 312 -11.24 -15.97 10.14
N LYS A 313 -10.38 -15.77 11.15
CA LYS A 313 -9.79 -14.46 11.47
C LYS A 313 -9.01 -13.91 10.27
N LEU A 314 -8.16 -14.74 9.67
CA LEU A 314 -7.37 -14.36 8.50
C LEU A 314 -8.27 -13.96 7.33
N MET A 315 -9.32 -14.73 7.05
CA MET A 315 -10.30 -14.42 5.99
C MET A 315 -11.05 -13.10 6.25
N ALA A 316 -11.44 -12.84 7.50
CA ALA A 316 -12.08 -11.58 7.86
C ALA A 316 -11.13 -10.39 7.65
N MET A 317 -9.88 -10.49 8.11
CA MET A 317 -8.88 -9.44 7.90
C MET A 317 -8.57 -9.22 6.41
N SER A 318 -8.41 -10.30 5.64
CA SER A 318 -8.23 -10.21 4.18
C SER A 318 -9.41 -9.50 3.52
N THR A 319 -10.65 -9.78 3.92
CA THR A 319 -11.85 -9.14 3.37
C THR A 319 -11.86 -7.64 3.67
N ILE A 320 -11.52 -7.24 4.91
CA ILE A 320 -11.41 -5.82 5.30
C ILE A 320 -10.34 -5.12 4.46
N ILE A 321 -9.16 -5.73 4.30
CA ILE A 321 -8.05 -5.19 3.49
C ILE A 321 -8.48 -5.05 2.03
N ILE A 322 -9.21 -6.03 1.48
CA ILE A 322 -9.71 -5.97 0.10
C ILE A 322 -10.71 -4.82 -0.08
N LEU A 323 -11.67 -4.64 0.84
CA LEU A 323 -12.68 -3.59 0.72
C LEU A 323 -12.09 -2.20 0.91
N PHE A 324 -11.15 -2.01 1.83
CA PHE A 324 -10.49 -0.72 2.01
C PHE A 324 -9.43 -0.44 0.93
N GLY A 325 -8.73 -1.45 0.41
CA GLY A 325 -7.86 -1.30 -0.76
C GLY A 325 -8.65 -1.00 -2.05
N PHE A 326 -9.83 -1.61 -2.20
CA PHE A 326 -10.81 -1.20 -3.21
C PHE A 326 -11.13 0.29 -3.06
N TRP A 327 -11.45 0.72 -1.84
CA TRP A 327 -11.82 2.12 -1.56
C TRP A 327 -10.69 3.10 -1.88
N ASP A 328 -9.45 2.81 -1.48
CA ASP A 328 -8.29 3.65 -1.79
C ASP A 328 -8.18 3.90 -3.29
N THR A 329 -8.30 2.83 -4.06
CA THR A 329 -8.19 2.90 -5.51
C THR A 329 -9.40 3.60 -6.15
N PHE A 330 -10.59 3.37 -5.60
CA PHE A 330 -11.81 4.05 -6.02
C PHE A 330 -11.72 5.57 -5.80
N VAL A 331 -11.20 6.00 -4.66
CA VAL A 331 -11.01 7.41 -4.30
C VAL A 331 -10.09 8.11 -5.30
N VAL A 332 -8.91 7.54 -5.56
CA VAL A 332 -7.93 8.18 -6.44
C VAL A 332 -8.29 8.10 -7.92
N THR A 333 -9.20 7.21 -8.32
CA THR A 333 -9.54 7.02 -9.74
C THR A 333 -10.87 7.65 -10.12
N PHE A 334 -11.92 7.42 -9.33
CA PHE A 334 -13.29 7.72 -9.73
C PHE A 334 -13.95 8.82 -8.89
N LEU A 335 -13.57 8.96 -7.61
CA LEU A 335 -14.22 9.92 -6.72
C LEU A 335 -14.03 11.38 -7.15
N VAL A 336 -12.94 11.69 -7.87
CA VAL A 336 -12.67 13.04 -8.41
C VAL A 336 -13.85 13.56 -9.22
N ASP A 337 -14.40 12.74 -10.12
CA ASP A 337 -15.50 13.13 -11.00
C ASP A 337 -16.79 13.40 -10.21
N PHE A 338 -17.08 12.54 -9.23
CA PHE A 338 -18.20 12.75 -8.32
C PHE A 338 -18.05 14.07 -7.54
N LEU A 339 -16.88 14.33 -6.96
CA LEU A 339 -16.65 15.53 -6.16
C LEU A 339 -16.67 16.80 -7.02
N ASN A 340 -16.17 16.75 -8.25
CA ASN A 340 -16.29 17.86 -9.21
C ASN A 340 -17.76 18.19 -9.50
N LYS A 341 -18.63 17.18 -9.62
CA LYS A 341 -20.07 17.39 -9.76
C LYS A 341 -20.67 18.08 -8.53
N ILE A 342 -20.34 17.60 -7.32
CA ILE A 342 -20.81 18.22 -6.07
C ILE A 342 -20.35 19.68 -5.95
N ILE A 343 -19.12 19.98 -6.34
CA ILE A 343 -18.58 21.35 -6.36
C ILE A 343 -19.35 22.22 -7.37
N ALA A 344 -19.61 21.71 -8.58
CA ALA A 344 -20.35 22.45 -9.61
C ALA A 344 -21.79 22.78 -9.18
N ASP A 345 -22.46 21.82 -8.53
CA ASP A 345 -23.83 21.97 -8.05
C ASP A 345 -23.94 22.98 -6.88
N ASP A 346 -22.86 23.21 -6.11
CA ASP A 346 -22.80 24.18 -5.01
C ASP A 346 -21.95 25.42 -5.34
N SER A 347 -22.09 25.93 -6.57
CA SER A 347 -21.32 27.08 -7.09
C SER A 347 -21.44 28.38 -6.28
N GLN A 348 -22.44 28.50 -5.39
CA GLN A 348 -22.65 29.65 -4.51
C GLN A 348 -21.80 29.61 -3.25
N ASN A 349 -21.21 28.47 -2.90
CA ASN A 349 -20.39 28.27 -1.71
C ASN A 349 -19.10 29.10 -1.75
N ILE A 350 -18.75 29.73 -0.62
CA ILE A 350 -17.58 30.63 -0.50
C ILE A 350 -16.28 29.90 -0.87
N LEU A 351 -16.12 28.64 -0.49
CA LEU A 351 -14.93 27.85 -0.80
C LEU A 351 -14.85 27.53 -2.29
N VAL A 352 -15.98 27.22 -2.92
CA VAL A 352 -16.08 26.88 -4.35
C VAL A 352 -15.87 28.12 -5.24
N ARG A 353 -16.38 29.28 -4.82
CA ARG A 353 -16.25 30.56 -5.55
C ARG A 353 -14.79 30.95 -5.83
N THR A 354 -13.85 30.49 -5.01
CA THR A 354 -12.41 30.74 -5.21
C THR A 354 -11.88 30.12 -6.50
N LYS A 355 -12.58 29.12 -7.09
CA LYS A 355 -12.13 28.26 -8.20
C LYS A 355 -10.85 27.47 -7.92
N LEU A 356 -10.27 27.60 -6.72
CA LEU A 356 -9.10 26.84 -6.28
C LEU A 356 -9.51 25.49 -5.67
N PHE A 357 -10.76 25.36 -5.21
CA PHE A 357 -11.28 24.14 -4.62
C PHE A 357 -11.76 23.19 -5.73
N THR A 358 -10.88 22.30 -6.18
CA THR A 358 -11.16 21.25 -7.17
C THR A 358 -11.49 19.92 -6.49
N GLY A 359 -12.01 18.94 -7.23
CA GLY A 359 -12.21 17.57 -6.72
C GLY A 359 -10.92 16.96 -6.17
N TYR A 360 -9.76 17.33 -6.73
CA TYR A 360 -8.46 16.96 -6.17
C TYR A 360 -8.27 17.58 -4.77
N VAL A 361 -8.37 18.90 -4.63
CA VAL A 361 -8.25 19.55 -3.31
C VAL A 361 -9.24 18.97 -2.30
N PHE A 362 -10.44 18.63 -2.76
CA PHE A 362 -11.44 17.96 -1.93
C PHE A 362 -10.92 16.60 -1.41
N ILE A 363 -10.41 15.71 -2.28
CA ILE A 363 -9.80 14.44 -1.84
C ILE A 363 -8.64 14.67 -0.88
N ALA A 364 -7.79 15.67 -1.12
CA ALA A 364 -6.69 15.99 -0.20
C ALA A 364 -7.21 16.32 1.21
N VAL A 365 -8.25 17.13 1.31
CA VAL A 365 -8.91 17.44 2.60
C VAL A 365 -9.48 16.18 3.23
N LEU A 366 -10.13 15.33 2.45
CA LEU A 366 -10.69 14.06 2.96
C LEU A 366 -9.60 13.11 3.45
N ALA A 367 -8.41 13.12 2.85
CA ALA A 367 -7.34 12.19 3.20
C ALA A 367 -6.54 12.61 4.46
N ILE A 368 -6.67 13.86 4.95
CA ILE A 368 -5.95 14.31 6.15
C ILE A 368 -6.24 13.42 7.38
N PRO A 369 -7.50 13.13 7.76
CA PRO A 369 -7.78 12.21 8.87
C PRO A 369 -7.30 10.79 8.61
N ALA A 370 -7.31 10.34 7.35
CA ALA A 370 -6.89 8.97 6.99
C ALA A 370 -5.42 8.72 7.35
N PHE A 371 -4.56 9.75 7.27
CA PHE A 371 -3.16 9.67 7.70
C PHE A 371 -2.95 10.13 9.15
N GLY A 372 -3.59 11.23 9.55
CA GLY A 372 -3.36 11.85 10.87
C GLY A 372 -3.95 11.07 12.05
N ALA A 373 -5.05 10.34 11.85
CA ALA A 373 -5.73 9.62 12.93
C ALA A 373 -5.15 8.21 13.19
N GLN A 374 -4.27 7.69 12.33
CA GLN A 374 -3.74 6.32 12.45
C GLN A 374 -3.03 6.08 13.78
N ILE A 375 -2.07 6.95 14.14
CA ILE A 375 -1.30 6.81 15.39
C ILE A 375 -2.21 6.85 16.64
N PRO A 376 -3.10 7.85 16.81
CA PRO A 376 -4.05 7.86 17.91
C PRO A 376 -4.93 6.60 17.99
N LEU A 377 -5.42 6.10 16.86
CA LEU A 377 -6.32 4.94 16.81
C LEU A 377 -5.58 3.63 17.09
N ILE A 378 -4.31 3.51 16.69
CA ILE A 378 -3.41 2.43 17.12
C ILE A 378 -3.12 2.54 18.63
N GLY A 379 -3.01 3.76 19.17
CA GLY A 379 -2.91 3.98 20.61
C GLY A 379 -4.17 3.52 21.36
N LEU A 380 -5.34 3.77 20.78
CA LEU A 380 -6.63 3.36 21.32
C LEU A 380 -6.81 1.83 21.27
N SER A 381 -6.35 1.16 20.21
CA SER A 381 -6.46 -0.30 20.07
C SER A 381 -5.73 -1.06 21.18
N LYS A 382 -4.64 -0.48 21.69
CA LYS A 382 -3.92 -1.03 22.86
C LYS A 382 -4.72 -0.94 24.17
N LYS A 383 -5.77 -0.12 24.23
CA LYS A 383 -6.61 0.06 25.43
C LYS A 383 -7.92 -0.72 25.36
N ILE A 384 -8.55 -0.80 24.18
CA ILE A 384 -9.90 -1.39 24.02
C ILE A 384 -9.94 -2.62 23.11
N GLY A 385 -8.77 -3.08 22.67
CA GLY A 385 -8.59 -4.23 21.78
C GLY A 385 -8.57 -3.85 20.30
N THR A 386 -7.72 -4.54 19.53
CA THR A 386 -7.53 -4.33 18.08
C THR A 386 -8.83 -4.48 17.30
N PHE A 387 -9.58 -5.56 17.55
CA PHE A 387 -10.82 -5.83 16.82
C PHE A 387 -11.91 -4.81 17.08
N SER A 388 -12.04 -4.31 18.30
CA SER A 388 -13.01 -3.27 18.65
C SER A 388 -12.79 -2.02 17.80
N VAL A 389 -11.54 -1.59 17.66
CA VAL A 389 -11.18 -0.43 16.83
C VAL A 389 -11.39 -0.73 15.34
N ILE A 390 -10.97 -1.90 14.86
CA ILE A 390 -11.17 -2.30 13.46
C ILE A 390 -12.65 -2.23 13.09
N PHE A 391 -13.53 -2.90 13.86
CA PHE A 391 -14.94 -2.99 13.53
C PHE A 391 -15.70 -1.68 13.76
N ALA A 392 -15.27 -0.84 14.71
CA ALA A 392 -15.74 0.53 14.81
C ALA A 392 -15.40 1.33 13.54
N GLY A 393 -14.20 1.14 13.00
CA GLY A 393 -13.80 1.74 11.72
C GLY A 393 -14.65 1.25 10.55
N VAL A 394 -14.86 -0.07 10.45
CA VAL A 394 -15.70 -0.70 9.40
C VAL A 394 -17.12 -0.15 9.41
N ILE A 395 -17.77 -0.03 10.58
CA ILE A 395 -19.15 0.45 10.64
C ILE A 395 -19.25 1.96 10.35
N ILE A 396 -18.30 2.77 10.84
CA ILE A 396 -18.26 4.22 10.54
C ILE A 396 -18.11 4.43 9.03
N SER A 397 -17.17 3.74 8.40
CA SER A 397 -16.99 3.79 6.94
C SER A 397 -18.22 3.27 6.18
N GLY A 398 -18.81 2.16 6.63
CA GLY A 398 -20.00 1.59 6.00
C GLY A 398 -21.20 2.53 6.02
N ILE A 399 -21.50 3.11 7.18
CA ILE A 399 -22.57 4.12 7.31
C ILE A 399 -22.25 5.34 6.45
N SER A 400 -21.02 5.83 6.51
CA SER A 400 -20.63 7.02 5.75
C SER A 400 -20.77 6.83 4.24
N MET A 401 -20.30 5.69 3.71
CA MET A 401 -20.46 5.37 2.28
C MET A 401 -21.92 5.17 1.92
N PHE A 402 -22.71 4.53 2.76
CA PHE A 402 -24.14 4.39 2.52
C PHE A 402 -24.82 5.76 2.38
N LEU A 403 -24.48 6.70 3.27
CA LEU A 403 -25.01 8.06 3.24
C LEU A 403 -24.49 8.90 2.06
N PHE A 404 -23.29 8.62 1.52
CA PHE A 404 -22.83 9.22 0.26
C PHE A 404 -23.76 8.91 -0.91
N GLY A 405 -24.40 7.73 -0.92
CA GLY A 405 -25.38 7.39 -1.95
C GLY A 405 -26.68 8.20 -1.88
N ILE A 406 -26.95 8.88 -0.76
CA ILE A 406 -28.23 9.52 -0.47
C ILE A 406 -28.11 11.05 -0.57
N PHE A 407 -27.04 11.63 -0.03
CA PHE A 407 -26.88 13.07 0.06
C PHE A 407 -25.99 13.62 -1.07
N ASN A 408 -26.29 14.83 -1.54
CA ASN A 408 -25.51 15.52 -2.59
C ASN A 408 -25.01 16.92 -2.16
N GLY A 409 -25.21 17.31 -0.90
CA GLY A 409 -24.79 18.64 -0.42
C GLY A 409 -23.30 18.70 -0.09
N PHE A 410 -22.59 19.74 -0.53
CA PHE A 410 -21.14 19.91 -0.34
C PHE A 410 -20.67 19.63 1.10
N PHE A 411 -21.26 20.32 2.09
CA PHE A 411 -20.85 20.16 3.49
C PHE A 411 -21.19 18.79 4.07
N ILE A 412 -22.29 18.18 3.64
CA ILE A 412 -22.67 16.84 4.08
C ILE A 412 -21.68 15.82 3.50
N ILE A 413 -21.35 15.93 2.21
CA ILE A 413 -20.32 15.11 1.56
C ILE A 413 -18.96 15.30 2.24
N LEU A 414 -18.58 16.52 2.60
CA LEU A 414 -17.35 16.78 3.33
C LEU A 414 -17.33 16.07 4.69
N MET A 415 -18.40 16.21 5.48
CA MET A 415 -18.49 15.58 6.81
C MET A 415 -18.49 14.06 6.73
N LEU A 416 -19.23 13.49 5.78
CA LEU A 416 -19.21 12.04 5.51
C LEU A 416 -17.82 11.59 5.07
N GLY A 417 -17.19 12.27 4.11
CA GLY A 417 -15.83 11.93 3.67
C GLY A 417 -14.81 11.92 4.81
N LEU A 418 -14.87 12.92 5.71
CA LEU A 418 -14.00 12.95 6.90
C LEU A 418 -14.29 11.80 7.85
N ALA A 419 -15.56 11.47 8.10
CA ALA A 419 -15.95 10.33 8.93
C ALA A 419 -15.46 9.01 8.33
N ASN A 420 -15.63 8.82 7.02
CA ASN A 420 -15.13 7.64 6.32
C ASN A 420 -13.60 7.51 6.41
N SER A 421 -12.87 8.62 6.32
CA SER A 421 -11.41 8.61 6.47
C SER A 421 -10.95 8.27 7.90
N ILE A 422 -11.71 8.66 8.92
CA ILE A 422 -11.48 8.20 10.30
C ILE A 422 -11.74 6.70 10.40
N GLY A 423 -12.82 6.21 9.79
CA GLY A 423 -13.14 4.79 9.74
C GLY A 423 -12.05 3.96 9.04
N TYR A 424 -11.53 4.48 7.93
CA TYR A 424 -10.37 3.92 7.23
C TYR A 424 -9.12 3.87 8.14
N ALA A 425 -8.78 4.97 8.81
CA ALA A 425 -7.62 5.05 9.69
C ALA A 425 -7.71 4.09 10.89
N ALA A 426 -8.92 3.78 11.35
CA ALA A 426 -9.18 2.81 12.41
C ALA A 426 -9.05 1.37 11.90
N ALA A 427 -9.60 1.06 10.72
CA ALA A 427 -9.71 -0.31 10.24
C ALA A 427 -8.46 -0.79 9.49
N MET A 428 -8.02 -0.06 8.47
CA MET A 428 -7.06 -0.58 7.49
C MET A 428 -5.68 -0.91 8.08
N PRO A 429 -4.99 0.00 8.81
CA PRO A 429 -3.66 -0.31 9.36
C PRO A 429 -3.67 -1.45 10.38
N LEU A 430 -4.70 -1.51 11.23
CA LEU A 430 -4.85 -2.55 12.23
C LEU A 430 -5.18 -3.91 11.60
N ALA A 431 -6.03 -3.94 10.57
CA ALA A 431 -6.33 -5.16 9.82
C ALA A 431 -5.10 -5.72 9.10
N GLN A 432 -4.26 -4.87 8.51
CA GLN A 432 -2.98 -5.28 7.92
C GLN A 432 -2.04 -5.91 8.96
N GLY A 433 -1.96 -5.33 10.16
CA GLY A 433 -1.18 -5.87 11.27
C GLY A 433 -1.67 -7.25 11.71
N GLU A 434 -2.97 -7.39 11.97
CA GLU A 434 -3.58 -8.67 12.38
C GLU A 434 -3.52 -9.74 11.28
N PHE A 435 -3.61 -9.33 10.00
CA PHE A 435 -3.40 -10.21 8.87
C PHE A 435 -1.98 -10.79 8.87
N SER A 436 -0.95 -9.93 8.97
CA SER A 436 0.44 -10.37 8.93
C SER A 436 0.77 -11.33 10.07
N ASP A 437 0.29 -11.03 11.28
CA ASP A 437 0.45 -11.90 12.45
C ASP A 437 -0.23 -13.26 12.25
N SER A 438 -1.49 -13.25 11.83
CA SER A 438 -2.27 -14.48 11.63
C SER A 438 -1.74 -15.32 10.47
N TYR A 439 -1.28 -14.67 9.39
CA TYR A 439 -0.70 -15.33 8.22
C TYR A 439 0.58 -16.07 8.62
N ASN A 440 1.49 -15.40 9.32
CA ASN A 440 2.75 -15.99 9.76
C ASN A 440 2.53 -17.22 10.64
N GLN A 441 1.54 -17.18 11.55
CA GLN A 441 1.17 -18.34 12.38
C GLN A 441 0.69 -19.53 11.54
N VAL A 442 -0.30 -19.31 10.67
CA VAL A 442 -0.87 -20.38 9.83
C VAL A 442 0.17 -20.93 8.84
N TYR A 443 1.03 -20.07 8.29
CA TYR A 443 2.12 -20.46 7.41
C TYR A 443 3.11 -21.38 8.12
N ALA A 444 3.53 -21.01 9.34
CA ALA A 444 4.45 -21.81 10.15
C ALA A 444 3.86 -23.18 10.50
N GLU A 445 2.58 -23.22 10.90
CA GLU A 445 1.85 -24.45 11.20
C GLU A 445 1.76 -25.38 9.99
N LYS A 446 1.33 -24.85 8.83
CA LYS A 446 1.18 -25.64 7.59
C LYS A 446 2.52 -26.18 7.08
N ARG A 447 3.61 -25.44 7.29
CA ARG A 447 4.95 -25.83 6.85
C ARG A 447 5.76 -26.57 7.91
N LYS A 448 5.19 -26.78 9.11
CA LYS A 448 5.87 -27.38 10.28
C LYS A 448 7.22 -26.71 10.57
N LEU A 449 7.27 -25.39 10.37
CA LEU A 449 8.49 -24.63 10.55
C LEU A 449 8.70 -24.34 12.03
N THR A 450 9.93 -24.56 12.48
CA THR A 450 10.41 -24.02 13.76
C THR A 450 10.89 -22.59 13.59
N GLU A 451 11.10 -22.09 12.36
CA GLU A 451 11.58 -20.75 12.06
C GLU A 451 10.58 -19.97 11.19
N ILE A 452 10.18 -18.76 11.61
CA ILE A 452 9.25 -17.89 10.87
C ILE A 452 10.05 -16.74 10.28
N ASP A 453 10.05 -16.62 8.96
CA ASP A 453 10.49 -15.39 8.30
C ASP A 453 9.40 -14.32 8.52
N SER A 454 9.73 -13.19 9.18
CA SER A 454 8.79 -12.09 9.39
C SER A 454 8.28 -11.50 8.07
N ASN A 455 9.05 -11.68 6.99
CA ASN A 455 8.71 -11.25 5.64
C ASN A 455 7.83 -12.29 4.91
N ALA A 456 7.57 -13.46 5.50
CA ALA A 456 6.70 -14.47 4.88
C ALA A 456 5.28 -13.92 4.63
N SER A 457 4.82 -12.98 5.46
CA SER A 457 3.54 -12.28 5.31
C SER A 457 3.59 -11.04 4.40
N SER A 458 4.76 -10.47 4.11
CA SER A 458 4.84 -9.18 3.40
C SER A 458 4.42 -9.29 1.94
N ALA A 459 4.91 -10.31 1.23
CA ALA A 459 4.48 -10.59 -0.15
C ALA A 459 2.98 -10.95 -0.22
N PRO A 460 2.46 -11.89 0.61
CA PRO A 460 1.03 -12.16 0.70
C PRO A 460 0.16 -10.92 0.97
N LEU A 461 0.57 -10.05 1.88
CA LEU A 461 -0.17 -8.82 2.17
C LEU A 461 -0.22 -7.90 0.94
N LYS A 462 0.92 -7.71 0.26
CA LYS A 462 1.00 -6.92 -0.98
C LYS A 462 0.20 -7.54 -2.12
N MET A 463 0.21 -8.86 -2.26
CA MET A 463 -0.65 -9.60 -3.17
C MET A 463 -2.14 -9.32 -2.92
N ILE A 464 -2.60 -9.31 -1.65
CA ILE A 464 -4.00 -8.93 -1.32
C ILE A 464 -4.28 -7.47 -1.69
N LEU A 465 -3.38 -6.55 -1.36
CA LEU A 465 -3.55 -5.13 -1.69
C LEU A 465 -3.63 -4.90 -3.20
N ASN A 466 -2.77 -5.56 -3.99
CA ASN A 466 -2.83 -5.44 -5.44
C ASN A 466 -4.07 -6.11 -6.02
N LEU A 467 -4.50 -7.26 -5.47
CA LEU A 467 -5.78 -7.87 -5.82
C LEU A 467 -6.95 -6.92 -5.52
N ALA A 468 -6.93 -6.24 -4.38
CA ALA A 468 -7.91 -5.24 -3.99
C ALA A 468 -7.98 -4.10 -5.00
N ASN A 469 -6.84 -3.63 -5.51
CA ASN A 469 -6.79 -2.57 -6.52
C ASN A 469 -7.33 -3.05 -7.88
N VAL A 470 -7.00 -4.27 -8.30
CA VAL A 470 -7.53 -4.89 -9.54
C VAL A 470 -9.05 -4.98 -9.48
N ILE A 471 -9.58 -5.55 -8.39
CA ILE A 471 -11.01 -5.67 -8.13
C ILE A 471 -11.64 -4.27 -8.04
N GLY A 472 -10.99 -3.38 -7.29
CA GLY A 472 -11.25 -1.94 -7.17
C GLY A 472 -11.62 -1.27 -8.47
N LEU A 473 -10.70 -1.34 -9.40
CA LEU A 473 -10.77 -0.60 -10.65
C LEU A 473 -11.76 -1.22 -11.63
N ILE A 474 -11.72 -2.54 -11.77
CA ILE A 474 -12.57 -3.25 -12.74
C ILE A 474 -14.02 -3.26 -12.24
N ILE A 475 -14.25 -3.73 -11.01
CA ILE A 475 -15.61 -3.80 -10.44
C ILE A 475 -16.13 -2.41 -10.13
N GLY A 476 -15.30 -1.50 -9.63
CA GLY A 476 -15.71 -0.11 -9.37
C GLY A 476 -16.13 0.61 -10.64
N GLY A 477 -15.34 0.51 -11.71
CA GLY A 477 -15.70 1.08 -13.02
C GLY A 477 -16.99 0.47 -13.58
N LEU A 478 -17.18 -0.85 -13.43
CA LEU A 478 -18.40 -1.54 -13.84
C LEU A 478 -19.62 -1.12 -13.02
N LEU A 479 -19.48 -1.02 -11.69
CA LEU A 479 -20.56 -0.59 -10.80
C LEU A 479 -20.99 0.85 -11.14
N ILE A 480 -20.06 1.77 -11.33
CA ILE A 480 -20.38 3.15 -11.73
C ILE A 480 -21.11 3.15 -13.08
N ALA A 481 -20.67 2.34 -14.04
CA ALA A 481 -21.31 2.26 -15.35
C ALA A 481 -22.76 1.74 -15.30
N ILE A 482 -23.07 0.80 -14.39
CA ILE A 482 -24.39 0.18 -14.29
C ILE A 482 -25.35 0.98 -13.39
N VAL A 483 -24.89 1.37 -12.20
CA VAL A 483 -25.75 1.95 -11.14
C VAL A 483 -25.40 3.38 -10.77
N GLY A 484 -24.39 3.98 -11.43
CA GLY A 484 -23.90 5.32 -11.12
C GLY A 484 -23.13 5.41 -9.80
N PHE A 485 -22.60 6.60 -9.50
CA PHE A 485 -21.86 6.87 -8.26
C PHE A 485 -22.70 6.59 -7.01
N ASN A 486 -23.94 7.11 -6.95
CA ASN A 486 -24.80 6.96 -5.79
C ASN A 486 -25.13 5.49 -5.50
N GLY A 487 -25.45 4.70 -6.53
CA GLY A 487 -25.68 3.26 -6.40
C GLY A 487 -24.41 2.51 -5.96
N THR A 488 -23.25 2.93 -6.45
CA THR A 488 -21.96 2.33 -6.07
C THR A 488 -21.66 2.56 -4.58
N PHE A 489 -21.85 3.79 -4.09
CA PHE A 489 -21.69 4.10 -2.66
C PHE A 489 -22.65 3.32 -1.77
N PHE A 490 -23.90 3.17 -2.20
CA PHE A 490 -24.89 2.36 -1.49
C PHE A 490 -24.45 0.89 -1.38
N VAL A 491 -24.01 0.28 -2.48
CA VAL A 491 -23.54 -1.12 -2.51
C VAL A 491 -22.32 -1.31 -1.61
N LEU A 492 -21.32 -0.43 -1.69
CA LEU A 492 -20.12 -0.53 -0.85
C LEU A 492 -20.42 -0.34 0.63
N GLY A 493 -21.26 0.64 0.97
CA GLY A 493 -21.72 0.87 2.34
C GLY A 493 -22.47 -0.34 2.90
N ALA A 494 -23.38 -0.92 2.11
CA ALA A 494 -24.13 -2.12 2.50
C ALA A 494 -23.21 -3.33 2.73
N ILE A 495 -22.19 -3.54 1.90
CA ILE A 495 -21.22 -4.62 2.06
C ILE A 495 -20.43 -4.44 3.37
N LEU A 496 -19.97 -3.23 3.69
CA LEU A 496 -19.24 -2.96 4.94
C LEU A 496 -20.13 -3.16 6.19
N ILE A 497 -21.38 -2.70 6.15
CA ILE A 497 -22.35 -2.91 7.22
C ILE A 497 -22.67 -4.41 7.39
N GLY A 498 -22.80 -5.14 6.28
CA GLY A 498 -22.96 -6.58 6.27
C GLY A 498 -21.78 -7.31 6.90
N LEU A 499 -20.55 -6.92 6.51
CA LEU A 499 -19.31 -7.46 7.06
C LEU A 499 -19.21 -7.23 8.57
N PHE A 500 -19.54 -6.03 9.04
CA PHE A 500 -19.62 -5.72 10.47
C PHE A 500 -20.63 -6.63 11.17
N SER A 501 -21.85 -6.74 10.65
CA SER A 501 -22.93 -7.52 11.26
C SER A 501 -22.56 -9.01 11.36
N VAL A 502 -22.07 -9.59 10.27
CA VAL A 502 -21.63 -11.00 10.24
C VAL A 502 -20.47 -11.24 11.19
N SER A 503 -19.49 -10.33 11.25
CA SER A 503 -18.33 -10.50 12.13
C SER A 503 -18.70 -10.37 13.61
N MET A 504 -19.64 -9.49 13.95
CA MET A 504 -20.15 -9.35 15.31
C MET A 504 -20.94 -10.58 15.77
N ILE A 505 -21.76 -11.17 14.89
CA ILE A 505 -22.49 -12.41 15.19
C ILE A 505 -21.52 -13.57 15.45
N ASN A 506 -20.46 -13.67 14.64
CA ASN A 506 -19.52 -14.79 14.69
C ASN A 506 -18.26 -14.52 15.52
N LYS A 507 -18.24 -13.44 16.33
CA LYS A 507 -17.03 -12.96 17.04
C LYS A 507 -16.30 -14.06 17.80
N LYS A 508 -17.04 -14.84 18.61
CA LYS A 508 -16.48 -15.93 19.43
C LYS A 508 -15.92 -17.08 18.59
N GLU A 509 -16.62 -17.45 17.51
CA GLU A 509 -16.24 -18.56 16.65
C GLU A 509 -14.99 -18.23 15.81
N TRP A 510 -14.82 -16.95 15.45
CA TRP A 510 -13.74 -16.50 14.59
C TRP A 510 -12.50 -16.05 15.38
N GLY A 511 -12.55 -16.05 16.71
CA GLY A 511 -11.44 -15.58 17.56
C GLY A 511 -11.17 -14.07 17.38
N LEU A 512 -12.25 -13.29 17.20
CA LEU A 512 -12.26 -11.83 17.05
C LEU A 512 -12.58 -11.10 18.36
#